data_AF-A0A1Y4N3R2-F1
#
_entry.id   AF-A0A1Y4N3R2-F1
#
_cell.length_a   1.000
_cell.length_b   1.000
_cell.length_c   1.000
_cell.angle_alpha   90.00
_cell.angle_beta   90.00
_cell.angle_gamma   90.00
#
_symmetry.space_group_name_H-M   'P 1'
#
loop_
_entity.id
_entity.type
_entity.pdbx_description
1 polymer ?
#
loop_
_entity_poly.entity_id
_entity_poly.type
_entity_poly.pdbx_seq_one_letter_code
_entity_poly.pdbx_strand_id
1 'polypeptide(L)' 'MKIVDVAVKKVYRFNCPNCQSRLEADSNEIIDIGGKVNKFYCPVCRKDRYISWSDLRKKIVYESSQE' A
#
# COMPACT_ATOMS: atom_id res chain seq x y z
N MET A 1 -0.71 4.82 -32.81
CA MET A 1 -0.04 5.08 -31.52
C MET A 1 -1.05 4.70 -30.44
N LYS A 2 -0.86 3.54 -29.79
CA LYS A 2 -1.84 3.02 -28.81
C LYS A 2 -1.62 3.74 -27.48
N ILE A 3 -2.71 4.16 -26.85
CA ILE A 3 -2.73 4.80 -25.53
C ILE A 3 -2.00 3.88 -24.57
N VAL A 4 -0.94 4.40 -23.96
CA VAL A 4 -0.10 3.68 -23.01
C VAL A 4 -0.79 3.85 -21.66
N ASP A 5 -1.27 2.77 -21.05
CA ASP A 5 -1.81 2.80 -19.69
C ASP A 5 -0.75 3.41 -18.76
N VAL A 6 -0.97 4.64 -18.30
CA VAL A 6 -0.07 5.29 -17.35
C VAL A 6 -0.26 4.57 -16.02
N ALA A 7 0.81 3.93 -15.52
CA ALA A 7 0.82 3.36 -14.17
C ALA A 7 0.81 4.51 -13.16
N VAL A 8 -0.38 4.91 -12.70
CA VAL A 8 -0.54 6.15 -11.92
C VAL A 8 -0.15 5.95 -10.46
N LYS A 9 -0.49 4.79 -9.85
CA LYS A 9 -0.24 4.59 -8.40
C LYS A 9 0.26 3.20 -8.06
N LYS A 10 1.30 3.15 -7.23
CA LYS A 10 1.81 1.94 -6.60
C LYS A 10 1.20 1.87 -5.20
N VAL A 11 0.26 0.97 -5.02
CA VAL A 11 -0.39 0.73 -3.72
C VAL A 11 0.04 -0.63 -3.17
N TYR A 12 0.02 -0.75 -1.84
CA TYR A 12 0.22 -2.01 -1.15
C TYR A 12 -1.04 -2.43 -0.43
N ARG A 13 -1.43 -3.69 -0.63
CA ARG A 13 -2.52 -4.34 0.09
C ARG A 13 -1.94 -5.22 1.18
N PHE A 14 -2.51 -5.15 2.37
CA PHE A 14 -2.06 -5.94 3.51
C PHE A 14 -3.15 -6.03 4.56
N ASN A 15 -2.97 -6.92 5.53
CA ASN A 15 -3.83 -7.00 6.70
C ASN A 15 -3.08 -6.40 7.90
N CYS A 16 -3.76 -5.57 8.69
CA CYS A 16 -3.15 -5.06 9.92
C CYS A 16 -2.82 -6.23 10.86
N PRO A 17 -1.59 -6.36 11.38
CA PRO A 17 -1.23 -7.48 12.26
C PRO A 17 -1.97 -7.46 13.61
N ASN A 18 -2.52 -6.30 14.01
CA ASN A 18 -3.22 -6.16 15.29
C ASN A 18 -4.73 -6.41 15.20
N CYS A 19 -5.42 -5.84 14.20
CA CYS A 19 -6.87 -5.97 14.06
C CYS A 19 -7.31 -6.83 12.87
N GLN A 20 -6.37 -7.36 12.09
CA GLN A 20 -6.59 -8.19 10.89
C GLN A 20 -7.42 -7.53 9.77
N SER A 21 -7.76 -6.25 9.91
CA SER A 21 -8.48 -5.50 8.90
C SER A 21 -7.65 -5.42 7.63
N ARG A 22 -8.32 -5.63 6.49
CA ARG A 22 -7.73 -5.49 5.16
C ARG A 22 -7.59 -4.01 4.83
N LEU A 23 -6.36 -3.58 4.56
CA LEU A 23 -5.99 -2.20 4.27
C LEU A 23 -5.32 -2.11 2.90
N GLU A 24 -5.42 -0.93 2.30
CA GLU A 24 -4.68 -0.52 1.11
C GLU A 24 -4.08 0.85 1.41
N ALA A 25 -2.78 1.02 1.16
CA ALA A 25 -2.08 2.28 1.37
C ALA A 25 -1.16 2.56 0.18
N ASP A 26 -0.97 3.83 -0.14
CA ASP A 26 -0.02 4.23 -1.18
C ASP A 26 1.42 3.95 -0.71
N SER A 27 2.34 3.72 -1.65
CA SER A 27 3.75 3.54 -1.32
C SER A 27 4.34 4.72 -0.54
N ASN A 28 3.78 5.92 -0.65
CA ASN A 28 4.22 7.11 0.08
C ASN A 28 3.71 7.15 1.54
N GLU A 29 2.65 6.42 1.87
CA GLU A 29 2.07 6.35 3.22
C GLU A 29 2.76 5.29 4.09
N ILE A 30 3.56 4.42 3.46
CA ILE A 30 4.29 3.34 4.11
C ILE A 30 5.76 3.76 4.27
N ILE A 31 6.17 4.01 5.51
CA ILE A 31 7.53 4.46 5.82
C ILE A 31 8.41 3.24 6.08
N ASP A 32 9.40 3.01 5.23
CA ASP A 32 10.41 1.97 5.48
C ASP A 32 11.32 2.37 6.66
N ILE A 33 11.52 1.43 7.58
CA ILE A 33 12.42 1.59 8.72
C ILE A 33 13.44 0.46 8.67
N GLY A 34 14.64 0.79 8.16
CA GLY A 34 15.79 -0.11 8.16
C GLY A 34 15.63 -1.34 7.26
N GLY A 35 14.83 -1.26 6.20
CA GLY A 35 14.71 -2.29 5.15
C GLY A 35 14.05 -3.61 5.57
N LYS A 36 13.56 -3.71 6.81
CA LYS A 36 12.92 -4.95 7.33
C LYS A 36 11.46 -4.75 7.67
N VAL A 37 11.14 -3.59 8.23
CA VAL A 37 9.80 -3.28 8.71
C VAL A 37 9.36 -1.93 8.19
N ASN A 38 8.06 -1.83 7.98
CA ASN A 38 7.41 -0.68 7.42
C ASN A 38 6.40 -0.15 8.43
N LYS A 39 6.45 1.14 8.70
CA LYS A 39 5.50 1.83 9.56
C LYS A 39 4.33 2.36 8.72
N PHE A 40 3.11 2.14 9.21
CA PHE A 40 1.88 2.66 8.62
C PHE A 40 0.88 3.04 9.71
N TYR A 41 -0.04 3.96 9.41
CA TYR A 41 -1.14 4.27 10.32
C TYR A 41 -2.32 3.34 10.06
N CYS A 42 -2.79 2.65 11.10
CA CYS A 42 -3.99 1.81 11.00
C CYS A 42 -5.23 2.61 11.39
N PRO A 43 -6.18 2.88 10.46
CA PRO A 43 -7.38 3.66 10.78
C PRO A 43 -8.34 2.94 11.73
N VAL A 44 -8.31 1.60 11.76
CA VAL A 44 -9.14 0.79 12.67
C VAL A 44 -8.56 0.78 14.09
N CYS A 45 -7.24 0.61 14.23
CA CYS A 45 -6.57 0.67 15.53
C CYS A 45 -6.38 2.10 16.04
N ARG A 46 -6.51 3.11 15.16
CA ARG A 46 -6.19 4.53 15.38
C ARG A 46 -4.79 4.75 15.96
N LYS A 47 -3.83 3.97 15.48
CA LYS A 47 -2.43 3.99 15.94
C LYS A 47 -1.48 3.62 14.81
N ASP A 48 -0.26 4.10 14.92
CA ASP A 48 0.86 3.63 14.11
C ASP A 48 1.17 2.17 14.41
N ARG A 49 1.40 1.40 13.35
CA ARG A 49 1.72 -0.03 13.39
C ARG A 49 2.87 -0.33 12.44
N TYR A 50 3.44 -1.51 12.64
CA TYR A 50 4.56 -2.01 11.86
C TYR A 50 4.13 -3.28 11.13
N ILE A 51 4.61 -3.44 9.92
CA ILE A 51 4.39 -4.62 9.07
C ILE A 51 5.67 -4.95 8.34
N SER A 52 5.90 -6.23 8.03
CA SER A 52 7.08 -6.62 7.26
C SER A 52 6.84 -6.43 5.76
N TRP A 53 7.91 -6.22 4.99
CA TRP A 53 7.83 -6.20 3.53
C TRP A 53 7.21 -7.48 2.95
N SER A 54 7.43 -8.63 3.60
CA SER A 54 6.92 -9.93 3.15
C SER A 54 5.39 -10.02 3.18
N ASP A 55 4.74 -9.21 4.03
CA ASP A 55 3.28 -9.15 4.18
C ASP A 55 2.62 -8.10 3.27
N LEU A 56 3.40 -7.21 2.66
CA LEU A 56 2.91 -6.22 1.72
C LEU A 56 2.73 -6.83 0.33
N ARG A 57 1.52 -6.74 -0.23
CA ARG A 57 1.21 -7.17 -1.60
C ARG A 57 1.09 -5.97 -2.52
N LYS A 58 2.08 -5.81 -3.40
CA LYS A 58 2.12 -4.73 -4.39
C LYS A 58 0.96 -4.88 -5.38
N LYS A 59 0.25 -3.79 -5.63
CA LYS A 59 -0.78 -3.65 -6.66
C LYS A 59 -0.50 -2.38 -7.43
N ILE A 60 -0.46 -2.49 -8.75
CA ILE A 60 -0.29 -1.34 -9.64
C ILE A 60 -1.68 -0.95 -10.11
N VAL A 61 -2.07 0.30 -9.87
CA VAL A 61 -3.33 0.87 -10.36
C VAL A 61 -3.01 1.68 -11.61
N TYR A 62 -3.64 1.27 -12.71
CA TYR A 62 -3.61 1.97 -13.98
C TYR A 62 -4.88 2.82 -14.05
N GLU A 63 -4.78 4.12 -14.30
CA GLU A 63 -5.95 4.88 -14.70
C GLU A 63 -6.22 4.57 -16.16
N SER A 64 -7.33 3.89 -16.42
CA SER A 64 -7.93 3.91 -17.74
C SER A 64 -8.39 5.35 -18.00
N SER A 65 -7.75 6.03 -18.94
CA SER A 65 -8.28 7.27 -19.51
C SER A 65 -9.56 6.89 -20.26
N GLN A 66 -10.67 6.76 -19.54
CA GLN A 66 -11.99 6.61 -20.16
C GLN A 66 -12.48 8.01 -20.53
N GLU A 67 -12.38 8.26 -21.84
CA GLU A 67 -13.21 9.14 -22.69
C GLU A 67 -13.44 10.61 -22.29
#